data_AF-A0A2P8E1P0-F1
#
_entry.id   AF-A0A2P8E1P0-F1
#
_cell.length_a   1.000
_cell.length_b   1.000
_cell.length_c   1.000
_cell.angle_alpha   90.00
_cell.angle_beta   90.00
_cell.angle_gamma   90.00
#
_symmetry.space_group_name_H-M   'P 1'
#
loop_
_entity.id
_entity.type
_entity.pdbx_description
1 polymer ?
#
loop_
_entity_poly.entity_id
_entity_poly.type
_entity_poly.pdbx_seq_one_letter_code
_entity_poly.pdbx_strand_id
1 'polypeptide(L)'
;MNFWADIQAIFNNREIALLLWIAVIVLAVLLSKLRKSLFPIIQILTKRLFLIIFSLIGAYLFGIIILFKNLEVWQNSNLKDVLFWLFTVGLILVFKINDAKSNSYFKGIFLSAIKWTIVLEFVVNLYSFSLFTEIIILPVLVFLALTQAVAEMDEKHKVVSKFLQNIIAIAGLSIFSYSLYKTVINFDAVLTFQNLVSFLLPSTITILFIPFVYFLALYSTYESYFIHLDFMTIKKDKVKETKKLILRIANINLDKLLRIKKNFEKRVFYDDTDLKSYINSISKQSKI
;
A
#
# COMPACT_ATOMS: atom_id res chain seq x y z
N MET A 1 9.40 0.37 35.95
CA MET A 1 8.77 0.38 34.61
C MET A 1 8.31 -1.05 34.33
N ASN A 2 7.00 -1.30 34.32
CA ASN A 2 6.48 -2.64 34.04
C ASN A 2 6.31 -2.75 32.53
N PHE A 3 7.27 -3.38 31.87
CA PHE A 3 7.32 -3.56 30.41
C PHE A 3 5.97 -4.04 29.82
N TRP A 4 5.27 -4.90 30.55
CA TRP A 4 3.98 -5.43 30.10
C TRP A 4 2.85 -4.39 30.15
N ALA A 5 2.85 -3.52 31.17
CA ALA A 5 1.89 -2.42 31.27
C ALA A 5 2.13 -1.36 30.17
N ASP A 6 3.39 -1.09 29.84
CA ASP A 6 3.74 -0.16 28.76
C ASP A 6 3.29 -0.69 27.38
N ILE A 7 3.39 -2.00 27.14
CA ILE A 7 2.89 -2.63 25.91
C ILE A 7 1.37 -2.51 25.83
N GLN A 8 0.64 -2.85 26.89
CA GLN A 8 -0.83 -2.80 26.88
C GLN A 8 -1.40 -1.39 26.78
N ALA A 9 -0.64 -0.38 27.19
CA ALA A 9 -1.01 1.02 26.98
C ALA A 9 -1.03 1.41 25.50
N ILE A 10 -0.31 0.67 24.65
CA ILE A 10 -0.15 0.99 23.22
C ILE A 10 -0.89 -0.02 22.34
N PHE A 11 -0.80 -1.32 22.64
CA PHE A 11 -1.30 -2.40 21.79
C PHE A 11 -2.43 -3.17 22.47
N ASN A 12 -3.46 -3.52 21.70
CA ASN A 12 -4.52 -4.41 22.14
C ASN A 12 -4.08 -5.89 22.02
N ASN A 13 -4.83 -6.81 22.63
CA ASN A 13 -4.48 -8.24 22.67
C ASN A 13 -4.35 -8.87 21.28
N ARG A 14 -5.13 -8.39 20.30
CA ARG A 14 -5.08 -8.87 18.92
C ARG A 14 -3.77 -8.46 18.24
N GLU A 15 -3.37 -7.20 18.40
CA GLU A 15 -2.10 -6.68 17.90
C GLU A 15 -0.91 -7.39 18.55
N ILE A 16 -0.95 -7.62 19.87
CA ILE A 16 0.09 -8.35 20.59
C ILE A 16 0.19 -9.79 20.06
N ALA A 17 -0.94 -10.48 19.84
CA ALA A 17 -0.95 -11.82 19.27
C ALA A 17 -0.37 -11.84 17.84
N LEU A 18 -0.73 -10.86 17.01
CA LEU A 18 -0.18 -10.71 15.65
C LEU A 18 1.34 -10.51 15.68
N LEU A 19 1.84 -9.59 16.52
CA LEU A 19 3.27 -9.33 16.67
C LEU A 19 4.03 -10.56 17.18
N LEU A 20 3.45 -11.30 18.13
CA LEU A 20 4.02 -12.55 18.64
C LEU A 20 4.18 -13.57 17.51
N TRP A 21 3.13 -13.80 16.71
CA TRP A 21 3.20 -14.77 15.62
C TRP A 21 4.13 -14.34 14.48
N ILE A 22 4.19 -13.05 14.17
CA ILE A 22 5.19 -12.52 13.24
C ILE A 22 6.60 -12.81 13.76
N ALA A 23 6.87 -12.57 15.05
CA ALA A 23 8.17 -12.86 15.65
C ALA A 23 8.51 -14.35 15.60
N VAL A 24 7.55 -15.23 15.92
CA VAL A 24 7.73 -16.69 15.83
C VAL A 24 8.06 -17.13 14.40
N ILE A 25 7.35 -16.60 13.39
CA ILE A 25 7.60 -16.91 11.97
C ILE A 25 9.00 -16.44 11.57
N VAL A 26 9.37 -15.20 11.92
CA VAL A 26 10.70 -14.66 11.62
C VAL A 26 11.79 -15.52 12.25
N LEU A 27 11.65 -15.89 13.52
CA LEU A 27 12.59 -16.77 14.21
C LEU A 27 12.67 -18.15 13.54
N ALA A 28 11.53 -18.76 13.19
CA ALA A 28 11.49 -20.03 12.50
C ALA A 28 12.23 -19.97 11.14
N VAL A 29 12.02 -18.89 10.36
CA VAL A 29 12.73 -18.68 9.09
C VAL A 29 14.23 -18.53 9.32
N LEU A 30 14.66 -17.74 10.31
CA LEU A 30 16.07 -17.50 10.64
C LEU A 30 16.82 -18.76 11.10
N LEU A 31 16.14 -19.65 11.83
CA LEU A 31 16.69 -20.93 12.29
C LEU A 31 16.69 -22.01 11.20
N SER A 32 15.83 -21.86 10.18
CA SER A 32 15.72 -22.83 9.08
C SER A 32 16.73 -22.60 7.96
N LYS A 33 16.78 -23.55 7.00
CA LYS A 33 17.52 -23.39 5.74
C LYS A 33 17.03 -22.20 4.90
N LEU A 34 15.80 -21.73 5.13
CA LEU A 34 15.18 -20.60 4.41
C LEU A 34 15.84 -19.26 4.73
N ARG A 35 16.67 -19.16 5.78
CA ARG A 35 17.46 -17.94 6.07
C ARG A 35 18.31 -17.49 4.87
N LYS A 36 18.75 -18.42 4.01
CA LYS A 36 19.50 -18.10 2.79
C LYS A 36 18.64 -17.32 1.79
N SER A 37 17.33 -17.54 1.77
CA SER A 37 16.38 -16.80 0.93
C SER A 37 16.11 -15.39 1.44
N LEU A 38 16.39 -15.09 2.73
CA LEU A 38 16.29 -13.72 3.26
C LEU A 38 17.39 -12.81 2.75
N PHE A 39 18.59 -13.34 2.49
CA PHE A 39 19.74 -12.52 2.10
C PHE A 39 19.51 -11.76 0.78
N PRO A 40 19.02 -12.38 -0.31
CA PRO A 40 18.63 -11.65 -1.52
C PRO A 40 17.57 -10.58 -1.28
N ILE A 41 16.59 -10.84 -0.40
CA ILE A 41 15.54 -9.89 -0.07
C ILE A 41 16.16 -8.66 0.60
N ILE A 42 16.99 -8.84 1.62
CA ILE A 42 17.70 -7.75 2.31
C ILE A 42 18.56 -6.98 1.32
N GLN A 43 19.31 -7.66 0.45
CA GLN A 43 20.10 -7.00 -0.59
C GLN A 43 19.27 -6.11 -1.51
N ILE A 44 18.05 -6.53 -1.88
CA ILE A 44 17.12 -5.72 -2.69
C ILE A 44 16.64 -4.51 -1.89
N LEU A 45 16.27 -4.69 -0.62
CA LEU A 45 15.81 -3.61 0.26
C LEU A 45 16.93 -2.56 0.50
N THR A 46 18.19 -2.96 0.46
CA THR A 46 19.35 -2.06 0.63
C THR A 46 19.80 -1.41 -0.68
N LYS A 47 19.16 -1.69 -1.83
CA LYS A 47 19.51 -1.00 -3.08
C LYS A 47 19.21 0.49 -2.96
N ARG A 48 20.09 1.31 -3.54
CA ARG A 48 20.00 2.78 -3.52
C ARG A 48 18.62 3.31 -3.89
N LEU A 49 18.00 2.75 -4.94
CA LEU A 49 16.66 3.15 -5.38
C LEU A 49 15.60 2.89 -4.31
N PHE A 50 15.64 1.72 -3.67
CA PHE A 50 14.69 1.34 -2.62
C PHE A 50 14.84 2.25 -1.40
N LEU A 51 16.09 2.51 -0.97
CA LEU A 51 16.37 3.45 0.12
C LEU A 51 15.85 4.85 -0.18
N ILE A 52 16.06 5.38 -1.40
CA ILE A 52 15.56 6.71 -1.78
C ILE A 52 14.02 6.76 -1.69
N ILE A 53 13.32 5.76 -2.25
CA ILE A 53 11.85 5.73 -2.22
C ILE A 53 11.34 5.66 -0.78
N PHE A 54 11.91 4.78 0.06
CA PHE A 54 11.50 4.67 1.46
C PHE A 54 11.83 5.91 2.27
N SER A 55 12.96 6.57 2.01
CA SER A 55 13.28 7.86 2.63
C SER A 55 12.30 8.95 2.23
N LEU A 56 11.86 9.00 0.97
CA LEU A 56 10.84 9.95 0.50
C LEU A 56 9.49 9.70 1.16
N ILE A 57 9.07 8.42 1.26
CA ILE A 57 7.84 8.04 1.98
C ILE A 57 7.95 8.45 3.45
N GLY A 58 9.06 8.13 4.12
CA GLY A 58 9.30 8.46 5.51
C GLY A 58 9.28 9.97 5.77
N ALA A 59 9.94 10.76 4.91
CA ALA A 59 9.93 12.22 5.00
C ALA A 59 8.51 12.79 4.81
N TYR A 60 7.73 12.25 3.87
CA TYR A 60 6.36 12.68 3.63
C TYR A 60 5.45 12.37 4.82
N LEU A 61 5.52 11.14 5.35
CA LEU A 61 4.77 10.74 6.54
C LEU A 61 5.17 11.54 7.77
N PHE A 62 6.46 11.85 7.94
CA PHE A 62 6.93 12.73 9.01
C PHE A 62 6.29 14.13 8.92
N GLY A 63 6.16 14.69 7.72
CA GLY A 63 5.42 15.92 7.49
C GLY A 63 3.95 15.84 7.89
N ILE A 64 3.27 14.74 7.55
CA ILE A 64 1.88 14.47 7.98
C ILE A 64 1.78 14.37 9.51
N ILE A 65 2.73 13.71 10.16
CA ILE A 65 2.77 13.60 11.62
C ILE A 65 2.93 14.98 12.27
N ILE A 66 3.80 15.84 11.75
CA ILE A 66 3.93 17.23 12.24
C ILE A 66 2.60 17.98 12.07
N LEU A 67 1.92 17.81 10.93
CA LEU A 67 0.62 18.42 10.69
C LEU A 67 -0.41 17.97 11.74
N PHE A 68 -0.49 16.67 12.05
CA PHE A 68 -1.40 16.18 13.09
C PHE A 68 -1.01 16.61 14.50
N LYS A 69 0.29 16.75 14.80
CA LYS A 69 0.76 17.32 16.06
C LYS A 69 0.31 18.76 16.24
N ASN A 70 0.40 19.57 15.20
CA ASN A 70 -0.03 20.98 15.24
C ASN A 70 -1.56 21.12 15.37
N LEU A 71 -2.32 20.10 14.98
CA LEU A 71 -3.77 20.04 15.15
C LEU A 71 -4.19 19.43 16.51
N GLU A 72 -3.23 19.10 17.39
CA GLU A 72 -3.46 18.47 18.70
C GLU A 72 -4.17 17.10 18.61
N VAL A 73 -4.15 16.46 17.44
CA VAL A 73 -4.77 15.13 17.21
C VAL A 73 -3.77 13.99 17.46
N TRP A 74 -2.47 14.25 17.35
CA TRP A 74 -1.44 13.22 17.41
C TRP A 74 -1.10 12.77 18.83
N GLN A 75 -1.12 11.46 19.06
CA GLN A 75 -0.50 10.80 20.21
C GLN A 75 0.58 9.81 19.75
N ASN A 76 1.55 9.50 20.62
CA ASN A 76 2.62 8.55 20.30
C ASN A 76 2.10 7.13 20.02
N SER A 77 0.95 6.77 20.60
CA SER A 77 0.25 5.51 20.30
C SER A 77 -0.17 5.42 18.83
N ASN A 78 -0.44 6.54 18.15
CA ASN A 78 -0.81 6.55 16.74
C ASN A 78 0.29 6.13 15.77
N LEU A 79 1.55 6.12 16.22
CA LEU A 79 2.66 5.69 15.38
C LEU A 79 2.47 4.23 14.91
N LYS A 80 1.89 3.38 15.75
CA LYS A 80 1.60 1.99 15.41
C LYS A 80 0.61 1.91 14.23
N ASP A 81 -0.40 2.77 14.22
CA ASP A 81 -1.46 2.81 13.19
C ASP A 81 -0.86 3.27 11.85
N VAL A 82 0.03 4.27 11.88
CA VAL A 82 0.76 4.74 10.67
C VAL A 82 1.65 3.63 10.11
N LEU A 83 2.38 2.90 10.96
CA LEU A 83 3.24 1.80 10.53
C LEU A 83 2.41 0.64 9.98
N PHE A 84 1.34 0.25 10.68
CA PHE A 84 0.42 -0.78 10.23
C PHE A 84 -0.17 -0.43 8.87
N TRP A 85 -0.68 0.80 8.71
CA TRP A 85 -1.19 1.31 7.44
C TRP A 85 -0.12 1.30 6.34
N LEU A 86 1.11 1.73 6.64
CA LEU A 86 2.20 1.77 5.67
C LEU A 86 2.48 0.37 5.10
N PHE A 87 2.64 -0.64 5.97
CA PHE A 87 2.98 -2.00 5.55
C PHE A 87 1.81 -2.78 4.95
N THR A 88 0.56 -2.37 5.20
CA THR A 88 -0.62 -3.03 4.65
C THR A 88 -1.12 -2.35 3.37
N VAL A 89 -1.43 -1.06 3.43
CA VAL A 89 -2.09 -0.32 2.34
C VAL A 89 -1.11 0.61 1.63
N GLY A 90 -0.25 1.31 2.38
CA GLY A 90 0.69 2.29 1.84
C GLY A 90 1.63 1.69 0.79
N LEU A 91 2.23 0.54 1.08
CA LEU A 91 3.08 -0.16 0.12
C LEU A 91 2.32 -0.63 -1.12
N ILE A 92 1.08 -1.12 -0.97
CA ILE A 92 0.24 -1.51 -2.11
C ILE A 92 0.00 -0.31 -3.03
N LEU A 93 -0.29 0.86 -2.47
CA LEU A 93 -0.46 2.10 -3.24
C LEU A 93 0.79 2.45 -4.02
N VAL A 94 1.97 2.34 -3.40
CA VAL A 94 3.25 2.62 -4.07
C VAL A 94 3.56 1.62 -5.17
N PHE A 95 3.34 0.32 -4.94
CA PHE A 95 3.62 -0.70 -5.96
C PHE A 95 2.67 -0.64 -7.15
N LYS A 96 1.39 -0.31 -6.93
CA LYS A 96 0.39 -0.16 -8.01
C LYS A 96 0.60 1.07 -8.89
N ILE A 97 1.58 1.94 -8.58
CA ILE A 97 1.94 3.09 -9.40
C ILE A 97 2.37 2.67 -10.82
N ASN A 98 3.08 1.55 -10.95
CA ASN A 98 3.60 1.12 -12.26
C ASN A 98 2.49 0.66 -13.23
N ASP A 99 1.33 0.28 -12.70
CA ASP A 99 0.17 -0.11 -13.49
C ASP A 99 -0.69 1.09 -13.91
N ALA A 100 -0.29 2.31 -13.55
CA ALA A 100 -1.06 3.52 -13.78
C ALA A 100 -1.22 3.86 -15.27
N LYS A 101 -2.44 3.67 -15.78
CA LYS A 101 -2.81 3.94 -17.18
C LYS A 101 -3.57 5.26 -17.37
N SER A 102 -4.12 5.83 -16.30
CA SER A 102 -4.87 7.11 -16.34
C SER A 102 -5.21 7.64 -14.93
N ASN A 103 -5.70 8.87 -14.84
CA ASN A 103 -6.27 9.44 -13.61
C ASN A 103 -7.49 8.66 -13.09
N SER A 104 -8.32 8.10 -13.98
CA SER A 104 -9.46 7.27 -13.58
C SER A 104 -9.00 6.00 -12.86
N TYR A 105 -7.89 5.42 -13.33
CA TYR A 105 -7.27 4.26 -12.67
C TYR A 105 -6.78 4.60 -11.25
N PHE A 106 -6.16 5.77 -11.04
CA PHE A 106 -5.79 6.23 -9.69
C PHE A 106 -7.00 6.34 -8.77
N LYS A 107 -8.09 6.97 -9.23
CA LYS A 107 -9.32 7.08 -8.44
C LYS A 107 -9.82 5.70 -7.99
N GLY A 108 -9.82 4.73 -8.90
CA GLY A 108 -10.18 3.33 -8.59
C GLY A 108 -9.29 2.74 -7.50
N ILE A 109 -7.97 2.84 -7.63
CA ILE A 109 -7.02 2.32 -6.63
C ILE A 109 -7.25 2.96 -5.26
N PHE A 110 -7.34 4.29 -5.19
CA PHE A 110 -7.49 4.98 -3.90
C PHE A 110 -8.83 4.70 -3.24
N LEU A 111 -9.93 4.67 -4.01
CA LEU A 111 -11.24 4.30 -3.47
C LEU A 111 -11.24 2.87 -2.93
N SER A 112 -10.60 1.93 -3.64
CA SER A 112 -10.41 0.58 -3.14
C SER A 112 -9.54 0.56 -1.87
N ALA A 113 -8.43 1.30 -1.85
CA ALA A 113 -7.54 1.37 -0.70
C ALA A 113 -8.23 1.93 0.54
N ILE A 114 -9.02 3.01 0.41
CA ILE A 114 -9.79 3.59 1.51
C ILE A 114 -10.81 2.57 2.03
N LYS A 115 -11.57 1.90 1.15
CA LYS A 115 -12.53 0.87 1.56
C LYS A 115 -11.86 -0.24 2.36
N TRP A 116 -10.74 -0.77 1.86
CA TRP A 116 -9.99 -1.81 2.56
C TRP A 116 -9.40 -1.32 3.88
N THR A 117 -8.90 -0.09 3.91
CA THR A 117 -8.37 0.53 5.15
C THR A 117 -9.45 0.61 6.21
N ILE A 118 -10.64 1.12 5.87
CA ILE A 118 -11.77 1.23 6.81
C ILE A 118 -12.16 -0.16 7.35
N VAL A 119 -12.25 -1.17 6.48
CA VAL A 119 -12.60 -2.54 6.90
C VAL A 119 -11.54 -3.11 7.84
N LEU A 120 -10.25 -2.95 7.51
CA LEU A 120 -9.15 -3.44 8.35
C LEU A 120 -9.15 -2.73 9.71
N GLU A 121 -9.25 -1.40 9.72
CA GLU A 121 -9.30 -0.62 10.96
C GLU A 121 -10.52 -0.95 11.80
N PHE A 122 -11.66 -1.19 11.16
CA PHE A 122 -12.85 -1.61 11.88
C PHE A 122 -12.60 -2.92 12.60
N VAL A 123 -12.09 -3.93 11.89
CA VAL A 123 -11.80 -5.24 12.48
C VAL A 123 -10.74 -5.15 13.56
N VAL A 124 -9.66 -4.39 13.37
CA VAL A 124 -8.55 -4.26 14.33
C VAL A 124 -9.00 -3.55 15.61
N ASN A 125 -9.87 -2.54 15.51
CA ASN A 125 -10.36 -1.74 16.64
C ASN A 125 -11.61 -2.32 17.33
N LEU A 126 -12.25 -3.35 16.78
CA LEU A 126 -13.28 -4.10 17.52
C LEU A 126 -12.69 -4.74 18.77
N TYR A 127 -13.53 -4.97 19.78
CA TYR A 127 -13.18 -5.67 21.02
C TYR A 127 -12.33 -6.92 20.74
N SER A 128 -11.12 -6.94 21.31
CA SER A 128 -10.19 -8.08 21.25
C SER A 128 -10.50 -9.08 22.37
N PHE A 129 -10.34 -10.37 22.08
CA PHE A 129 -10.47 -11.41 23.10
C PHE A 129 -9.32 -11.32 24.13
N SER A 130 -9.33 -12.20 25.12
CA SER A 130 -8.15 -12.37 25.98
C SER A 130 -6.93 -12.73 25.14
N LEU A 131 -5.75 -12.29 25.57
CA LEU A 131 -4.51 -12.52 24.84
C LEU A 131 -4.28 -14.00 24.50
N PHE A 132 -4.55 -14.91 25.45
CA PHE A 132 -4.43 -16.35 25.24
C PHE A 132 -5.34 -16.84 24.11
N THR A 133 -6.59 -16.36 24.07
CA THR A 133 -7.54 -16.71 23.01
C THR A 133 -7.10 -16.18 21.65
N GLU A 134 -6.64 -14.93 21.57
CA GLU A 134 -6.12 -14.34 20.32
C GLU A 134 -4.90 -15.12 19.78
N ILE A 135 -3.99 -15.55 20.66
CA ILE A 135 -2.82 -16.36 20.31
C ILE A 135 -3.23 -17.71 19.70
N ILE A 136 -4.35 -18.31 20.12
CA ILE A 136 -4.83 -19.60 19.59
C ILE A 136 -5.66 -19.41 18.32
N ILE A 137 -6.56 -18.43 18.29
CA ILE A 137 -7.46 -18.20 17.15
C ILE A 137 -6.65 -17.91 15.88
N LEU A 138 -5.65 -17.03 15.97
CA LEU A 138 -4.89 -16.60 14.80
C LEU A 138 -4.24 -17.75 14.02
N PRO A 139 -3.40 -18.64 14.62
CA PRO A 139 -2.78 -19.75 13.90
C PRO A 139 -3.80 -20.78 13.42
N VAL A 140 -4.90 -21.00 14.15
CA VAL A 140 -5.98 -21.90 13.72
C VAL A 140 -6.63 -21.37 12.44
N LEU A 141 -6.98 -20.09 12.38
CA LEU A 141 -7.54 -19.47 11.18
C LEU A 141 -6.55 -19.48 10.01
N VAL A 142 -5.27 -19.16 10.27
CA VAL A 142 -4.22 -19.20 9.24
C VAL A 142 -4.03 -20.62 8.71
N PHE A 143 -4.02 -21.63 9.57
CA PHE A 143 -3.91 -23.04 9.17
C PHE A 143 -5.10 -23.49 8.32
N LEU A 144 -6.33 -23.12 8.70
CA LEU A 144 -7.52 -23.40 7.91
C LEU A 144 -7.48 -22.70 6.55
N ALA A 145 -7.06 -21.43 6.50
CA ALA A 145 -6.94 -20.68 5.26
C ALA A 145 -5.86 -21.26 4.34
N LEU A 146 -4.70 -21.65 4.87
CA LEU A 146 -3.63 -22.28 4.08
C LEU A 146 -4.06 -23.64 3.54
N THR A 147 -4.72 -24.46 4.35
CA THR A 147 -5.23 -25.77 3.91
C THR A 147 -6.34 -25.62 2.87
N GLN A 148 -7.22 -24.64 3.01
CA GLN A 148 -8.23 -24.29 2.01
C GLN A 148 -7.59 -23.86 0.69
N ALA A 149 -6.59 -22.96 0.76
CA ALA A 149 -5.89 -22.48 -0.42
C ALA A 149 -5.17 -23.62 -1.16
N VAL A 150 -4.50 -24.53 -0.44
CA VAL A 150 -3.88 -25.72 -1.03
C VAL A 150 -4.91 -26.64 -1.67
N ALA A 151 -6.05 -26.86 -1.01
CA ALA A 151 -7.14 -27.68 -1.56
C ALA A 151 -7.81 -27.04 -2.80
N GLU A 152 -7.73 -25.73 -2.97
CA GLU A 152 -8.26 -25.02 -4.14
C GLU A 152 -7.37 -25.19 -5.38
N MET A 153 -6.08 -25.53 -5.21
CA MET A 153 -5.14 -25.68 -6.33
C MET A 153 -5.40 -26.93 -7.20
N ASP A 154 -6.11 -27.94 -6.68
CA ASP A 154 -6.44 -29.17 -7.41
C ASP A 154 -7.97 -29.35 -7.46
N GLU A 155 -8.52 -29.50 -8.66
CA GLU A 155 -9.95 -29.72 -8.87
C GLU A 155 -10.48 -30.94 -8.09
N LYS A 156 -9.64 -31.95 -7.84
CA LYS A 156 -10.00 -33.14 -7.05
C LYS A 156 -10.39 -32.81 -5.61
N HIS A 157 -9.90 -31.70 -5.06
CA HIS A 157 -10.13 -31.30 -3.67
C HIS A 157 -11.13 -30.16 -3.52
N LYS A 158 -11.88 -29.83 -4.58
CA LYS A 158 -12.87 -28.75 -4.60
C LYS A 158 -13.93 -28.88 -3.49
N VAL A 159 -14.36 -30.11 -3.17
CA VAL A 159 -15.32 -30.37 -2.06
C VAL A 159 -14.71 -29.96 -0.71
N VAL A 160 -13.46 -30.32 -0.47
CA VAL A 160 -12.73 -29.97 0.76
C VAL A 160 -12.50 -28.46 0.84
N SER A 161 -12.09 -27.83 -0.27
CA SER A 161 -11.91 -26.37 -0.33
C SER A 161 -13.19 -25.63 0.03
N LYS A 162 -14.34 -26.01 -0.56
CA LYS A 162 -15.64 -25.41 -0.25
C LYS A 162 -16.09 -25.64 1.20
N PHE A 163 -15.83 -26.83 1.75
CA PHE A 163 -16.10 -27.13 3.15
C PHE A 163 -15.28 -26.26 4.10
N LEU A 164 -13.96 -26.16 3.86
CA LEU A 164 -13.08 -25.31 4.65
C LEU A 164 -13.44 -23.82 4.51
N GLN A 165 -13.81 -23.37 3.31
CA GLN A 165 -14.29 -22.01 3.08
C GLN A 165 -15.53 -21.70 3.94
N ASN A 166 -16.49 -22.62 4.03
CA ASN A 166 -17.67 -22.46 4.88
C ASN A 166 -17.30 -22.43 6.38
N ILE A 167 -16.37 -23.30 6.83
CA ILE A 167 -15.89 -23.27 8.22
C ILE A 167 -15.24 -21.92 8.54
N ILE A 168 -14.34 -21.44 7.67
CA ILE A 168 -13.67 -20.15 7.84
C ILE A 168 -14.69 -19.02 7.88
N ALA A 169 -15.71 -19.05 7.01
CA ALA A 169 -16.77 -18.05 6.98
C ALA A 169 -17.59 -18.05 8.28
N ILE A 170 -18.00 -19.23 8.77
CA ILE A 170 -18.75 -19.37 10.04
C ILE A 170 -17.90 -18.89 11.20
N ALA A 171 -16.65 -19.35 11.31
CA ALA A 171 -15.74 -18.94 12.38
C ALA A 171 -15.50 -17.42 12.36
N GLY A 172 -15.23 -16.85 11.19
CA GLY A 172 -15.06 -15.41 11.01
C GLY A 172 -16.30 -14.62 11.41
N LEU A 173 -17.49 -15.04 10.99
CA LEU A 173 -18.76 -14.41 11.36
C LEU A 173 -19.06 -14.53 12.86
N SER A 174 -18.75 -15.66 13.49
CA SER A 174 -18.93 -15.84 14.94
C SER A 174 -18.01 -14.92 15.74
N ILE A 175 -16.71 -14.88 15.38
CA ILE A 175 -15.71 -14.02 16.00
C ILE A 175 -16.12 -12.55 15.84
N PHE A 176 -16.46 -12.15 14.60
CA PHE A 176 -16.87 -10.79 14.28
C PHE A 176 -18.13 -10.39 15.04
N SER A 177 -19.18 -11.22 15.02
CA SER A 177 -20.45 -10.94 15.72
C SER A 177 -20.24 -10.82 17.23
N TYR A 178 -19.41 -11.67 17.83
CA TYR A 178 -19.10 -11.59 19.25
C TYR A 178 -18.31 -10.33 19.62
N SER A 179 -17.25 -10.02 18.85
CA SER A 179 -16.47 -8.80 19.04
C SER A 179 -17.33 -7.55 18.86
N LEU A 180 -18.24 -7.55 17.88
CA LEU A 180 -19.19 -6.46 17.67
C LEU A 180 -20.17 -6.33 18.85
N TYR A 181 -20.78 -7.43 19.29
CA TYR A 181 -21.66 -7.44 20.46
C TYR A 181 -20.97 -6.91 21.71
N LYS A 182 -19.72 -7.35 21.98
CA LYS A 182 -18.92 -6.85 23.11
C LYS A 182 -18.54 -5.38 22.97
N THR A 183 -18.30 -4.91 21.75
CA THR A 183 -18.03 -3.50 21.46
C THR A 183 -19.26 -2.65 21.74
N VAL A 184 -20.46 -3.11 21.36
CA VAL A 184 -21.72 -2.40 21.62
C VAL A 184 -22.06 -2.37 23.11
N ILE A 185 -21.80 -3.44 23.87
CA ILE A 185 -22.04 -3.44 25.32
C ILE A 185 -21.04 -2.58 26.08
N ASN A 186 -19.77 -2.60 25.68
CA ASN A 186 -18.71 -1.81 26.30
C ASN A 186 -18.41 -0.54 25.51
N PHE A 187 -19.47 0.10 24.99
CA PHE A 187 -19.34 1.19 24.03
C PHE A 187 -18.50 2.35 24.56
N ASP A 188 -18.69 2.74 25.83
CA ASP A 188 -17.95 3.84 26.46
C ASP A 188 -16.44 3.54 26.60
N ALA A 189 -16.08 2.27 26.79
CA ALA A 189 -14.69 1.86 26.88
C ALA A 189 -14.00 1.81 25.50
N VAL A 190 -14.78 1.62 24.43
CA VAL A 190 -14.26 1.52 23.05
C VAL A 190 -14.32 2.86 22.32
N LEU A 191 -15.35 3.68 22.52
CA LEU A 191 -15.55 4.96 21.84
C LEU A 191 -14.84 6.12 22.56
N THR A 192 -13.56 5.98 22.82
CA THR A 192 -12.74 7.10 23.27
C THR A 192 -12.35 7.98 22.09
N PHE A 193 -12.10 9.26 22.33
CA PHE A 193 -11.59 10.17 21.29
C PHE A 193 -10.33 9.61 20.63
N GLN A 194 -9.43 9.01 21.41
CA GLN A 194 -8.21 8.43 20.89
C GLN A 194 -8.44 7.22 19.99
N ASN A 195 -9.38 6.34 20.34
CA ASN A 195 -9.73 5.20 19.49
C ASN A 195 -10.41 5.66 18.20
N LEU A 196 -11.21 6.73 18.23
CA LEU A 196 -11.77 7.35 17.04
C LEU A 196 -10.67 7.90 16.13
N VAL A 197 -9.67 8.57 16.71
CA VAL A 197 -8.49 9.03 15.97
C VAL A 197 -7.76 7.84 15.36
N SER A 198 -7.42 6.81 16.13
CA SER A 198 -6.75 5.60 15.62
C SER A 198 -7.53 4.94 14.48
N PHE A 199 -8.86 4.87 14.56
CA PHE A 199 -9.72 4.32 13.51
C PHE A 199 -9.72 5.16 12.22
N LEU A 200 -9.80 6.49 12.33
CA LEU A 200 -9.89 7.39 11.18
C LEU A 200 -8.53 7.74 10.57
N LEU A 201 -7.46 7.64 11.35
CA LEU A 201 -6.13 8.10 10.98
C LEU A 201 -5.60 7.39 9.72
N PRO A 202 -5.64 6.05 9.59
CA PRO A 202 -5.19 5.36 8.37
C PRO A 202 -5.96 5.76 7.10
N SER A 203 -7.27 5.96 7.21
CA SER A 203 -8.09 6.43 6.09
C SER A 203 -7.73 7.87 5.71
N THR A 204 -7.50 8.73 6.70
CA THR A 204 -7.08 10.12 6.51
C THR A 204 -5.69 10.19 5.88
N ILE A 205 -4.74 9.37 6.35
CA ILE A 205 -3.41 9.25 5.77
C ILE A 205 -3.50 8.76 4.33
N THR A 206 -4.38 7.81 4.02
CA THR A 206 -4.61 7.37 2.63
C THR A 206 -4.97 8.53 1.71
N ILE A 207 -5.88 9.42 2.16
CA ILE A 207 -6.29 10.61 1.41
C ILE A 207 -5.11 11.59 1.28
N LEU A 208 -4.41 11.86 2.38
CA LEU A 208 -3.24 12.74 2.40
C LEU A 208 -2.07 12.18 1.59
N PHE A 209 -2.00 10.87 1.37
CA PHE A 209 -0.93 10.22 0.59
C PHE A 209 -1.20 10.26 -0.93
N ILE A 210 -2.41 10.63 -1.36
CA ILE A 210 -2.78 10.74 -2.79
C ILE A 210 -1.81 11.64 -3.56
N PRO A 211 -1.50 12.88 -3.11
CA PRO A 211 -0.59 13.76 -3.84
C PRO A 211 0.81 13.16 -3.97
N PHE A 212 1.33 12.53 -2.90
CA PHE A 212 2.63 11.88 -2.93
C PHE A 212 2.70 10.79 -3.99
N VAL A 213 1.74 9.86 -3.98
CA VAL A 213 1.66 8.76 -4.95
C VAL A 213 1.49 9.28 -6.37
N TYR A 214 0.70 10.34 -6.57
CA TYR A 214 0.55 10.98 -7.87
C TYR A 214 1.86 11.55 -8.40
N PHE A 215 2.60 12.30 -7.58
CA PHE A 215 3.89 12.87 -7.98
C PHE A 215 4.95 11.78 -8.22
N LEU A 216 4.94 10.72 -7.42
CA LEU A 216 5.82 9.57 -7.62
C LEU A 216 5.52 8.86 -8.96
N ALA A 217 4.24 8.71 -9.32
CA ALA A 217 3.83 8.17 -10.62
C ALA A 217 4.23 9.07 -11.79
N LEU A 218 4.06 10.38 -11.64
CA LEU A 218 4.45 11.37 -12.62
C LEU A 218 5.97 11.32 -12.86
N TYR A 219 6.75 11.33 -11.78
CA TYR A 219 8.22 11.23 -11.84
C TYR A 219 8.66 9.93 -12.52
N SER A 220 8.15 8.79 -12.08
CA SER A 220 8.46 7.46 -12.65
C SER A 220 8.13 7.39 -14.15
N THR A 221 6.99 7.97 -14.55
CA THR A 221 6.58 8.00 -15.96
C THR A 221 7.52 8.87 -16.80
N TYR A 222 7.92 10.04 -16.29
CA TYR A 222 8.90 10.90 -16.96
C TYR A 222 10.26 10.21 -17.10
N GLU A 223 10.80 9.66 -16.02
CA GLU A 223 12.09 9.00 -16.01
C GLU A 223 12.12 7.82 -16.99
N SER A 224 11.14 6.91 -16.89
CA SER A 224 10.99 5.76 -17.79
C SER A 224 10.91 6.19 -19.25
N TYR A 225 10.10 7.23 -19.54
CA TYR A 225 9.92 7.68 -20.91
C TYR A 225 11.15 8.41 -21.46
N PHE A 226 11.85 9.19 -20.64
CA PHE A 226 13.04 9.91 -21.05
C PHE A 226 14.22 9.00 -21.32
N ILE A 227 14.37 7.92 -20.53
CA ILE A 227 15.31 6.84 -20.83
C ILE A 227 14.95 6.20 -22.18
N HIS A 228 13.67 5.90 -22.41
CA HIS A 228 13.22 5.32 -23.67
C HIS A 228 13.51 6.22 -24.89
N LEU A 229 13.31 7.54 -24.76
CA LEU A 229 13.64 8.51 -25.82
C LEU A 229 15.13 8.57 -26.13
N ASP A 230 16.01 8.40 -25.13
CA ASP A 230 17.46 8.34 -25.36
C ASP A 230 17.85 7.12 -26.22
N PHE A 231 17.09 6.03 -26.14
CA PHE A 231 17.28 4.84 -26.98
C PHE A 231 16.61 4.94 -28.36
N MET A 232 15.72 5.92 -28.59
CA MET A 232 15.03 6.08 -29.88
C MET A 232 15.89 6.71 -30.98
N THR A 233 16.93 7.47 -30.65
CA THR A 233 17.76 8.13 -31.68
C THR A 233 19.15 8.45 -31.18
N ILE A 234 20.09 8.56 -32.11
CA ILE A 234 21.48 8.99 -31.86
C ILE A 234 21.56 10.52 -31.75
N LYS A 235 20.57 11.26 -32.30
CA LYS A 235 20.53 12.74 -32.30
C LYS A 235 20.20 13.30 -30.91
N LYS A 236 21.19 13.38 -30.03
CA LYS A 236 21.03 13.79 -28.61
C LYS A 236 20.40 15.19 -28.44
N ASP A 237 20.69 16.13 -29.33
CA ASP A 237 20.14 17.50 -29.24
C ASP A 237 18.62 17.51 -29.47
N LYS A 238 18.13 16.79 -30.49
CA LYS A 238 16.69 16.63 -30.75
C LYS A 238 15.98 15.93 -29.59
N VAL A 239 16.62 14.95 -28.95
CA VAL A 239 16.07 14.29 -27.74
C VAL A 239 15.96 15.27 -26.58
N LYS A 240 17.00 16.07 -26.33
CA LYS A 240 17.02 17.08 -25.26
C LYS A 240 15.92 18.13 -25.46
N GLU A 241 15.73 18.59 -26.69
CA GLU A 241 14.64 19.50 -27.05
C GLU A 241 13.26 18.85 -26.82
N THR A 242 13.10 17.63 -27.30
CA THR A 242 11.87 16.84 -27.13
C THR A 242 11.52 16.68 -25.65
N LYS A 243 12.48 16.30 -24.79
CA LYS A 243 12.27 16.19 -23.34
C LYS A 243 11.78 17.51 -22.72
N LYS A 244 12.38 18.64 -23.09
CA LYS A 244 11.94 19.98 -22.62
C LYS A 244 10.53 20.31 -23.07
N LEU A 245 10.18 20.02 -24.32
CA LEU A 245 8.84 20.24 -24.86
C LEU A 245 7.80 19.38 -24.14
N ILE A 246 8.10 18.09 -23.89
CA ILE A 246 7.22 17.20 -23.14
C ILE A 246 7.01 17.73 -21.72
N LEU A 247 8.08 18.13 -21.01
CA LEU A 247 7.96 18.73 -19.67
C LEU A 247 7.05 19.96 -19.66
N ARG A 248 7.16 20.84 -20.66
CA ARG A 248 6.33 22.06 -20.75
C ARG A 248 4.87 21.76 -21.10
N ILE A 249 4.62 20.81 -22.00
CA ILE A 249 3.28 20.51 -22.51
C ILE A 249 2.49 19.63 -21.53
N ALA A 250 3.11 18.57 -21.01
CA ALA A 250 2.48 17.69 -20.04
C ALA A 250 2.49 18.29 -18.62
N ASN A 251 3.58 18.95 -18.21
CA ASN A 251 3.74 19.54 -16.88
C ASN A 251 3.38 18.53 -15.77
N ILE A 252 2.43 18.88 -14.89
CA ILE A 252 1.93 18.00 -13.82
C ILE A 252 0.77 17.09 -14.26
N ASN A 253 0.38 17.10 -15.53
CA ASN A 253 -0.75 16.32 -16.02
C ASN A 253 -0.30 14.94 -16.51
N LEU A 254 -0.56 13.93 -15.68
CA LEU A 254 -0.16 12.55 -15.96
C LEU A 254 -0.88 11.96 -17.18
N ASP A 255 -2.17 12.26 -17.38
CA ASP A 255 -2.91 11.78 -18.55
C ASP A 255 -2.31 12.29 -19.86
N LYS A 256 -1.91 13.57 -19.91
CA LYS A 256 -1.22 14.15 -21.07
C LYS A 256 0.12 13.45 -21.31
N LEU A 257 0.90 13.21 -20.25
CA LEU A 257 2.18 12.53 -20.36
C LEU A 257 2.01 11.10 -20.89
N LEU A 258 1.03 10.36 -20.39
CA LEU A 258 0.72 9.00 -20.84
C LEU A 258 0.26 8.97 -22.31
N ARG A 259 -0.55 9.93 -22.75
CA ARG A 259 -0.95 10.07 -24.16
C ARG A 259 0.25 10.34 -25.07
N ILE A 260 1.12 11.27 -24.67
CA ILE A 260 2.36 11.55 -25.42
C ILE A 260 3.19 10.26 -25.50
N LYS A 261 3.45 9.59 -24.38
CA LYS A 261 4.22 8.34 -24.32
C LYS A 261 3.64 7.25 -25.24
N LYS A 262 2.31 7.09 -25.25
CA LYS A 262 1.62 6.08 -26.06
C LYS A 262 1.67 6.38 -27.57
N ASN A 263 1.58 7.66 -27.94
CA ASN A 263 1.37 8.08 -29.34
C ASN A 263 2.65 8.58 -30.03
N PHE A 264 3.77 8.72 -29.32
CA PHE A 264 5.01 9.25 -29.88
C PHE A 264 5.70 8.24 -30.78
N GLU A 265 6.07 8.67 -31.99
CA GLU A 265 6.67 7.81 -33.01
C GLU A 265 8.14 8.15 -33.25
N LYS A 266 8.98 7.12 -33.36
CA LYS A 266 10.44 7.25 -33.56
C LYS A 266 10.82 8.05 -34.82
N ARG A 267 10.00 7.99 -35.87
CA ARG A 267 10.26 8.66 -37.18
C ARG A 267 10.42 10.17 -37.07
N VAL A 268 9.76 10.79 -36.08
CA VAL A 268 9.78 12.24 -35.85
C VAL A 268 11.18 12.79 -35.58
N PHE A 269 12.13 11.97 -35.14
CA PHE A 269 13.52 12.40 -34.98
C PHE A 269 14.27 12.59 -36.31
N TYR A 270 13.78 11.98 -37.39
CA TYR A 270 14.42 11.97 -38.70
C TYR A 270 13.74 12.90 -39.71
N ASP A 271 12.45 13.20 -39.51
CA ASP A 271 11.69 14.12 -40.35
C ASP A 271 11.87 15.60 -39.95
N ASP A 272 11.59 16.52 -40.87
CA ASP A 272 11.50 17.99 -40.62
C ASP A 272 10.16 18.38 -39.98
N THR A 273 9.71 17.58 -39.02
CA THR A 273 8.46 17.84 -38.30
C THR A 273 8.69 18.91 -37.23
N ASP A 274 7.79 19.88 -37.12
CA ASP A 274 7.75 20.78 -35.97
C ASP A 274 7.39 19.99 -34.69
N LEU A 275 8.41 19.73 -33.87
CA LEU A 275 8.30 18.97 -32.63
C LEU A 275 7.27 19.56 -31.67
N LYS A 276 7.13 20.89 -31.62
CA LYS A 276 6.21 21.54 -30.69
C LYS A 276 4.76 21.31 -31.10
N SER A 277 4.44 21.51 -32.38
CA SER A 277 3.11 21.23 -32.93
C SER A 277 2.76 19.75 -32.81
N TYR A 278 3.70 18.86 -33.14
CA TYR A 278 3.53 17.41 -33.03
C TYR A 278 3.23 16.96 -31.59
N ILE A 279 4.07 17.34 -30.61
CA ILE A 279 3.85 16.92 -29.22
C ILE A 279 2.53 17.46 -28.67
N ASN A 280 2.14 18.68 -29.06
CA ASN A 280 0.87 19.26 -28.64
C ASN A 280 -0.32 18.50 -29.23
N SER A 281 -0.26 18.06 -30.50
CA SER A 281 -1.35 17.31 -31.13
C SER A 281 -1.54 15.93 -30.49
N ILE A 282 -0.46 15.18 -30.29
CA ILE A 282 -0.53 13.84 -29.67
C ILE A 282 -0.93 13.89 -28.19
N SER A 283 -0.66 15.01 -27.49
CA SER A 283 -1.10 15.21 -26.10
C SER A 283 -2.63 15.32 -25.97
N LYS A 284 -3.32 15.72 -27.04
CA LYS A 284 -4.78 15.88 -27.09
C LYS A 284 -5.48 14.65 -27.66
N GLN A 285 -4.80 13.85 -28.49
CA GLN A 285 -5.38 12.65 -29.09
C GLN A 285 -5.65 11.55 -28.05
N SER A 286 -6.94 11.23 -27.85
CA SER A 286 -7.33 9.90 -27.39
C SER A 286 -7.45 9.00 -28.62
N LYS A 287 -6.43 8.18 -28.91
CA LYS A 287 -6.66 7.03 -29.80
C LYS A 287 -7.66 6.11 -29.11
N ILE A 288 -8.85 6.00 -29.72
CA ILE A 288 -9.89 5.02 -29.44
C ILE A 288 -9.24 3.63 -29.34
#